data_AF-A0AA40CL30-F1
#
_entry.id   AF-A0AA40CL30-F1
#
_cell.length_a   1.000
_cell.length_b   1.000
_cell.length_c   1.000
_cell.angle_alpha   90.00
_cell.angle_beta   90.00
_cell.angle_gamma   90.00
#
_symmetry.space_group_name_H-M   'P 1'
#
loop_
_entity.id
_entity.type
_entity.pdbx_description
1 polymer ?
#
loop_
_entity_poly.entity_id
_entity_poly.type
_entity_poly.pdbx_seq_one_letter_code
_entity_poly.pdbx_strand_id
1 'polypeptide(L)'
;MAHDDHPYHPKDTIGRTIKTTMVTAGAGTFVSGIQNTLQKQNYGPMGIFTRSGTTIAFFTAMGGAYEFSRSAAANLRQKDDTWNEAIGGFFGGAMVGLRFRTMPAVLGYGVGLAAILSTFDFCGHALTGYNKDPNSDEFERKRFLRTNYRTPAEETVARIGEGRGIYPPGYEERRRQRLQEKYGYEITAPPSH
;
A
#
# COMPACT_ATOMS: atom_id res chain seq x y z
N MET A 1 1.63 -2.78 -9.92
CA MET A 1 0.60 -3.55 -9.20
C MET A 1 1.18 -4.92 -8.92
N ALA A 2 1.86 -5.08 -7.79
CA ALA A 2 2.11 -6.40 -7.23
C ALA A 2 0.86 -6.74 -6.42
N HIS A 3 -0.20 -7.16 -7.13
CA HIS A 3 -1.26 -7.91 -6.48
C HIS A 3 -0.74 -9.34 -6.50
N ASP A 4 -0.34 -9.85 -5.35
CA ASP A 4 -0.16 -11.29 -5.23
C ASP A 4 -1.56 -11.90 -5.46
N ASP A 5 -1.72 -12.68 -6.53
CA ASP A 5 -2.95 -13.43 -6.86
C ASP A 5 -3.23 -14.57 -5.85
N HIS A 6 -2.76 -14.42 -4.62
CA HIS A 6 -3.03 -15.32 -3.53
C HIS A 6 -4.36 -14.95 -2.86
N PRO A 7 -5.23 -15.94 -2.60
CA PRO A 7 -6.47 -15.69 -1.87
C PRO A 7 -6.15 -15.03 -0.53
N TYR A 8 -6.87 -13.96 -0.22
CA TYR A 8 -6.63 -13.19 0.98
C TYR A 8 -6.80 -14.06 2.24
N HIS A 9 -5.77 -14.09 3.07
CA HIS A 9 -5.82 -14.77 4.35
C HIS A 9 -6.03 -13.74 5.48
N PRO A 10 -7.11 -13.89 6.28
CA PRO A 10 -7.36 -13.01 7.42
C PRO A 10 -6.15 -12.93 8.33
N LYS A 11 -5.78 -11.70 8.69
CA LYS A 11 -4.64 -11.42 9.55
C LYS A 11 -5.12 -11.29 10.99
N ASP A 12 -4.44 -11.96 11.92
CA ASP A 12 -4.62 -11.70 13.34
C ASP A 12 -4.11 -10.30 13.68
N THR A 13 -5.04 -9.36 13.77
CA THR A 13 -4.75 -7.94 14.04
C THR A 13 -4.13 -7.77 15.41
N ILE A 14 -4.65 -8.45 16.43
CA ILE A 14 -4.21 -8.31 17.81
C ILE A 14 -2.80 -8.91 17.95
N GLY A 15 -2.61 -10.15 17.50
CA GLY A 15 -1.31 -10.82 17.60
C GLY A 15 -0.21 -10.09 16.82
N ARG A 16 -0.50 -9.64 15.60
CA ARG A 16 0.47 -8.86 14.79
C ARG A 16 0.79 -7.51 15.43
N THR A 17 -0.23 -6.81 15.92
CA THR A 17 -0.04 -5.52 16.60
C THR A 17 0.82 -5.71 17.84
N ILE A 18 0.52 -6.69 18.71
CA ILE A 18 1.32 -6.97 19.90
C ILE A 18 2.77 -7.28 19.53
N LYS A 19 2.99 -8.17 18.55
CA LYS A 19 4.33 -8.56 18.11
C LYS A 19 5.14 -7.35 17.64
N THR A 20 4.56 -6.52 16.78
CA THR A 20 5.26 -5.34 16.25
C THR A 20 5.42 -4.24 17.29
N THR A 21 4.43 -4.08 18.18
CA THR A 21 4.52 -3.18 19.32
C THR A 21 5.67 -3.60 20.24
N MET A 22 5.85 -4.90 20.50
CA MET A 22 6.98 -5.41 21.27
C MET A 22 8.32 -5.14 20.59
N VAL A 23 8.43 -5.37 19.28
CA VAL A 23 9.66 -5.10 18.51
C VAL A 23 10.00 -3.61 18.55
N THR A 24 9.02 -2.74 18.32
CA THR A 24 9.21 -1.28 18.33
C THR A 24 9.45 -0.74 19.73
N ALA A 25 8.83 -1.31 20.77
CA ALA A 25 9.14 -1.01 22.16
C ALA A 25 10.58 -1.38 22.50
N GLY A 26 11.06 -2.54 22.06
CA GLY A 26 12.46 -2.97 22.23
C GLY A 26 13.46 -2.05 21.50
N ALA A 27 13.12 -1.60 20.29
CA ALA A 27 13.92 -0.59 19.60
C ALA A 27 13.90 0.75 20.37
N GLY A 28 12.74 1.14 20.90
CA GLY A 28 12.58 2.35 21.70
C GLY A 28 13.38 2.32 23.01
N THR A 29 13.42 1.19 23.72
CA THR A 29 14.23 1.02 24.93
C THR A 29 15.72 1.07 24.62
N PHE A 30 16.14 0.49 23.50
CA PHE A 30 17.53 0.57 23.05
C PHE A 30 17.95 2.02 22.74
N VAL A 31 17.13 2.75 21.98
CA VAL A 31 17.38 4.17 21.68
C VAL A 31 17.35 5.01 22.97
N SER A 32 16.44 4.72 23.88
CA SER A 32 16.35 5.36 25.20
C SER A 32 17.61 5.12 26.03
N GLY A 33 18.20 3.92 25.97
CA GLY A 33 19.49 3.61 26.58
C GLY A 33 20.62 4.48 26.02
N ILE A 34 20.72 4.59 24.69
CA ILE A 34 21.70 5.47 24.02
C ILE A 34 21.48 6.94 24.42
N GLN A 35 20.23 7.40 24.46
CA GLN A 35 19.93 8.76 24.88
C GLN A 35 20.32 9.01 26.34
N ASN A 36 20.13 8.03 27.22
CA ASN A 36 20.51 8.13 28.63
C ASN A 36 22.04 8.17 28.82
N THR A 37 22.81 7.42 28.02
CA THR A 37 24.29 7.44 28.09
C THR A 37 24.91 8.70 27.50
N LEU A 38 24.26 9.33 26.52
CA LEU A 38 24.70 10.58 25.91
C LEU A 38 24.31 11.84 26.70
N GLN A 39 23.54 11.71 27.78
CA GLN A 39 23.13 12.86 28.59
C GLN A 39 24.30 13.41 29.43
N LYS A 40 24.39 14.74 29.50
CA LYS A 40 25.45 15.44 30.26
C LYS A 40 25.38 15.22 31.77
N GLN A 41 24.23 14.79 32.30
CA GLN A 41 24.02 14.54 33.71
C GLN A 41 23.81 13.04 33.93
N ASN A 42 24.33 12.49 35.03
CA ASN A 42 24.23 11.07 35.34
C ASN A 42 22.88 10.78 36.03
N TYR A 43 21.94 10.22 35.28
CA TYR A 43 20.61 9.84 35.77
C TYR A 43 20.51 8.36 36.19
N GLY A 44 21.63 7.62 36.14
CA GLY A 44 21.65 6.20 36.45
C GLY A 44 20.74 5.35 35.54
N PRO A 45 20.54 4.06 35.88
CA PRO A 45 19.73 3.13 35.07
C PRO A 45 18.25 3.55 34.97
N MET A 46 17.70 4.17 36.02
CA MET A 46 16.31 4.62 36.06
C MET A 46 16.02 5.80 35.13
N GLY A 47 17.05 6.50 34.63
CA GLY A 47 16.92 7.56 33.63
C GLY A 47 16.34 7.08 32.29
N ILE A 48 16.47 5.79 31.99
CA ILE A 48 15.88 5.15 30.80
C ILE A 48 14.35 5.29 30.83
N PHE A 49 13.72 4.91 31.94
CA PHE A 49 12.26 4.96 32.05
C PHE A 49 11.72 6.33 32.43
N THR A 50 12.43 7.07 33.28
CA THR A 50 11.92 8.34 33.84
C THR A 50 12.15 9.55 32.92
N ARG A 51 13.30 9.60 32.23
CA ARG A 51 13.66 10.74 31.38
C ARG A 51 13.51 10.45 29.89
N SER A 52 13.95 9.26 29.46
CA SER A 52 13.87 8.84 28.05
C SER A 52 12.70 7.89 27.76
N GLY A 53 11.81 7.67 28.74
CA GLY A 53 10.60 6.86 28.58
C GLY A 53 9.61 7.40 27.56
N THR A 54 9.64 8.71 27.27
CA THR A 54 8.86 9.29 26.16
C THR A 54 9.29 8.72 24.81
N THR A 55 10.58 8.42 24.62
CA THR A 55 11.08 7.79 23.39
C THR A 55 10.54 6.37 23.26
N ILE A 56 10.53 5.61 24.35
CA ILE A 56 9.94 4.25 24.36
C ILE A 56 8.46 4.32 23.98
N ALA A 57 7.69 5.18 24.65
CA ALA A 57 6.26 5.36 24.38
C ALA A 57 6.01 5.78 22.92
N PHE A 58 6.85 6.65 22.38
CA PHE A 58 6.75 7.14 21.01
C PHE A 58 6.95 6.03 19.96
N PHE A 59 8.04 5.26 20.06
CA PHE A 59 8.30 4.14 19.15
C PHE A 59 7.21 3.06 19.25
N THR A 60 6.77 2.78 20.47
CA THR A 60 5.69 1.82 20.77
C THR A 60 4.37 2.26 20.12
N ALA A 61 3.98 3.53 20.31
CA ALA A 61 2.74 4.08 19.75
C ALA A 61 2.78 4.10 18.22
N MET A 62 3.91 4.49 17.62
CA MET A 62 4.11 4.51 16.17
C MET A 62 3.97 3.10 15.56
N GLY A 63 4.66 2.10 16.14
CA GLY A 63 4.62 0.72 15.66
C GLY A 63 3.25 0.05 15.84
N GLY A 64 2.61 0.28 16.99
CA GLY A 64 1.29 -0.25 17.29
C GLY A 64 0.21 0.34 16.38
N ALA A 65 0.18 1.67 16.23
CA ALA A 65 -0.78 2.35 15.36
C ALA A 65 -0.63 1.96 13.88
N TYR A 66 0.62 1.80 13.42
CA TYR A 66 0.93 1.36 12.06
C TYR A 66 0.39 -0.04 11.76
N GLU A 67 0.78 -1.06 12.54
CA GLU A 67 0.37 -2.44 12.24
C GLU A 67 -1.11 -2.70 12.51
N PHE A 68 -1.68 -2.06 13.54
CA PHE A 68 -3.10 -2.17 13.83
C PHE A 68 -3.92 -1.65 12.65
N SER A 69 -3.61 -0.44 12.18
CA SER A 69 -4.37 0.20 11.09
C SER A 69 -4.17 -0.51 9.76
N ARG A 70 -2.95 -0.97 9.47
CA ARG A 70 -2.64 -1.79 8.28
C ARG A 70 -3.41 -3.11 8.28
N SER A 71 -3.38 -3.83 9.40
CA SER A 71 -4.04 -5.14 9.52
C SER A 71 -5.57 -5.01 9.54
N ALA A 72 -6.10 -3.98 10.19
CA ALA A 72 -7.52 -3.68 10.18
C ALA A 72 -8.02 -3.31 8.77
N ALA A 73 -7.28 -2.46 8.05
CA ALA A 73 -7.60 -2.11 6.67
C ALA A 73 -7.57 -3.33 5.74
N ALA A 74 -6.57 -4.19 5.88
CA ALA A 74 -6.46 -5.43 5.13
C ALA A 74 -7.65 -6.36 5.38
N ASN A 75 -8.04 -6.55 6.65
CA ASN A 75 -9.15 -7.43 7.03
C ASN A 75 -10.50 -6.90 6.51
N LEU A 76 -10.71 -5.58 6.56
CA LEU A 76 -11.94 -4.94 6.07
C LEU A 76 -12.07 -5.00 4.55
N ARG A 77 -10.96 -4.85 3.83
CA ARG A 77 -10.94 -4.84 2.35
C ARG A 77 -10.75 -6.23 1.75
N GLN A 78 -10.38 -7.21 2.57
CA GLN A 78 -10.03 -8.58 2.15
C GLN A 78 -9.04 -8.58 0.99
N LYS A 79 -8.10 -7.64 1.01
CA LYS A 79 -7.11 -7.41 -0.05
C LYS A 79 -5.81 -6.97 0.58
N ASP A 80 -4.71 -7.49 0.05
CA ASP A 80 -3.36 -7.08 0.39
C ASP A 80 -2.80 -6.18 -0.71
N ASP A 81 -3.02 -4.88 -0.54
CA ASP A 81 -2.58 -3.84 -1.48
C ASP A 81 -1.79 -2.74 -0.77
N THR A 82 -1.04 -1.97 -1.56
CA THR A 82 -0.35 -0.70 -1.18
C THR A 82 -1.18 0.29 -0.37
N TRP A 83 -2.50 0.27 -0.52
CA TRP A 83 -3.43 1.09 0.26
C TRP A 83 -3.43 0.76 1.76
N ASN A 84 -3.18 -0.50 2.13
CA ASN A 84 -3.08 -0.89 3.54
C ASN A 84 -1.84 -0.26 4.18
N GLU A 85 -0.76 -0.13 3.39
CA GLU A 85 0.52 0.42 3.81
C GLU A 85 0.43 1.95 3.88
N ALA A 86 -0.32 2.57 2.98
CA ALA A 86 -0.67 3.98 3.06
C ALA A 86 -1.45 4.30 4.33
N ILE A 87 -2.48 3.50 4.66
CA ILE A 87 -3.30 3.69 5.86
C ILE A 87 -2.47 3.47 7.13
N GLY A 88 -1.72 2.37 7.19
CA GLY A 88 -0.79 2.11 8.29
C GLY A 88 0.21 3.24 8.46
N GLY A 89 0.83 3.68 7.36
CA GLY A 89 1.80 4.76 7.34
C GLY A 89 1.23 6.10 7.78
N PHE A 90 -0.02 6.39 7.43
CA PHE A 90 -0.72 7.59 7.89
C PHE A 90 -0.87 7.58 9.41
N PHE A 91 -1.37 6.48 9.99
CA PHE A 91 -1.56 6.40 11.45
C PHE A 91 -0.24 6.33 12.22
N GLY A 92 0.77 5.62 11.70
CA GLY A 92 2.12 5.63 12.25
C GLY A 92 2.74 7.03 12.22
N GLY A 93 2.62 7.74 11.10
CA GLY A 93 3.13 9.11 10.95
C GLY A 93 2.34 10.17 11.72
N ALA A 94 1.04 9.97 11.90
CA ALA A 94 0.23 10.80 12.78
C ALA A 94 0.76 10.77 14.22
N MET A 95 1.21 9.60 14.72
CA MET A 95 1.86 9.47 16.04
C MET A 95 3.15 10.30 16.13
N VAL A 96 3.89 10.43 15.03
CA VAL A 96 5.06 11.34 14.94
C VAL A 96 4.63 12.79 15.14
N GLY A 97 3.56 13.22 14.44
CA GLY A 97 3.05 14.58 14.54
C GLY A 97 2.44 14.93 15.90
N LEU A 98 1.87 13.95 16.62
CA LEU A 98 1.32 14.17 17.96
C LEU A 98 2.37 14.67 18.96
N ARG A 99 3.65 14.32 18.76
CA ARG A 99 4.76 14.81 19.58
C ARG A 99 4.93 16.34 19.50
N PHE A 100 4.54 16.95 18.38
CA PHE A 100 4.58 18.39 18.14
C PHE A 100 3.30 19.10 18.58
N ARG A 101 2.24 18.37 18.97
CA ARG A 101 0.97 18.90 19.49
C ARG A 101 0.28 19.91 18.57
N THR A 102 0.43 19.76 17.26
CA THR A 102 -0.23 20.61 16.26
C THR A 102 -0.90 19.78 15.19
N MET A 103 -2.12 20.15 14.81
CA MET A 103 -2.89 19.45 13.76
C MET A 103 -2.18 19.43 12.40
N PRO A 104 -1.54 20.53 11.94
CA PRO A 104 -0.75 20.50 10.70
C PRO A 104 0.41 19.51 10.74
N ALA A 105 1.08 19.34 11.88
CA ALA A 105 2.15 18.34 12.01
C ALA A 105 1.59 16.92 11.91
N VAL A 106 0.48 16.61 12.59
CA VAL A 106 -0.17 15.30 12.51
C VAL A 106 -0.51 14.92 11.07
N LEU A 107 -1.13 15.84 10.33
CA LEU A 107 -1.49 15.60 8.93
C LEU A 107 -0.25 15.56 8.02
N GLY A 108 0.71 16.46 8.20
CA GLY A 108 1.92 16.51 7.39
C GLY A 108 2.80 15.27 7.53
N TYR A 109 3.09 14.85 8.78
CA TYR A 109 3.85 13.64 9.04
C TYR A 109 3.07 12.37 8.67
N GLY A 110 1.76 12.35 8.90
CA GLY A 110 0.88 11.25 8.48
C GLY A 110 0.89 11.06 6.97
N VAL A 111 0.56 12.10 6.20
CA VAL A 111 0.55 12.03 4.72
C VAL A 111 1.95 11.77 4.17
N GLY A 112 2.99 12.39 4.72
CA GLY A 112 4.37 12.19 4.28
C GLY A 112 4.81 10.73 4.43
N LEU A 113 4.58 10.12 5.59
CA LEU A 113 4.93 8.70 5.81
C LEU A 113 4.00 7.75 5.05
N ALA A 114 2.72 8.08 4.89
CA ALA A 114 1.81 7.32 4.04
C ALA A 114 2.32 7.25 2.58
N ALA A 115 2.74 8.39 2.03
CA ALA A 115 3.28 8.45 0.66
C ALA A 115 4.58 7.65 0.52
N ILE A 116 5.50 7.77 1.48
CA ILE A 116 6.77 7.04 1.48
C ILE A 116 6.52 5.53 1.55
N LEU A 117 5.72 5.06 2.52
CA LEU A 117 5.48 3.63 2.70
C LEU A 117 4.64 3.04 1.58
N SER A 118 3.64 3.77 1.07
CA SER A 118 2.89 3.36 -0.11
C SER A 118 3.79 3.23 -1.33
N THR A 119 4.73 4.15 -1.52
CA THR A 119 5.69 4.08 -2.64
C THR A 119 6.65 2.92 -2.45
N PHE A 120 7.14 2.71 -1.23
CA PHE A 120 8.02 1.59 -0.91
C PHE A 120 7.36 0.24 -1.17
N ASP A 121 6.10 0.09 -0.76
CA ASP A 121 5.32 -1.12 -1.02
C ASP A 121 5.03 -1.31 -2.50
N PHE A 122 4.70 -0.21 -3.20
CA PHE A 122 4.51 -0.22 -4.65
C PHE A 122 5.76 -0.69 -5.40
N CYS A 123 6.95 -0.40 -4.88
CA CYS A 123 8.24 -0.86 -5.40
C CYS A 123 8.58 -2.32 -5.06
N GLY A 124 7.72 -3.04 -4.31
CA GLY A 124 7.89 -4.46 -4.02
C GLY A 124 8.39 -4.78 -2.61
N HIS A 125 8.23 -3.87 -1.65
CA HIS A 125 8.45 -4.09 -0.21
C HIS A 125 9.87 -4.55 0.20
N ALA A 126 10.85 -4.51 -0.72
CA ALA A 126 12.19 -5.05 -0.50
C ALA A 126 13.27 -4.09 -1.02
N LEU A 127 14.21 -3.74 -0.15
CA LEU A 127 15.39 -2.92 -0.50
C LEU A 127 16.43 -3.71 -1.29
N THR A 128 16.44 -5.03 -1.16
CA THR A 128 17.35 -5.94 -1.87
C THR A 128 16.86 -6.30 -3.29
N GLY A 129 15.73 -5.73 -3.71
CA GLY A 129 15.02 -6.11 -4.92
C GLY A 129 13.94 -7.17 -4.67
N TYR A 130 13.01 -7.27 -5.61
CA TYR A 130 11.88 -8.19 -5.55
C TYR A 130 12.36 -9.64 -5.48
N ASN A 131 12.10 -10.30 -4.36
CA ASN A 131 12.45 -11.71 -4.18
C ASN A 131 11.43 -12.54 -4.97
N LYS A 132 11.90 -13.14 -6.06
CA LYS A 132 11.04 -13.73 -7.07
C LYS A 132 10.76 -15.18 -6.70
N ASP A 133 9.51 -15.61 -6.86
CA ASP A 133 9.14 -17.00 -6.61
C ASP A 133 10.06 -17.95 -7.42
N PRO A 134 10.86 -18.80 -6.75
CA PRO A 134 11.76 -19.74 -7.41
C PRO A 134 11.03 -20.71 -8.35
N ASN A 135 9.73 -20.91 -8.15
CA ASN A 135 8.91 -21.82 -8.95
C ASN A 135 8.29 -21.17 -10.19
N SER A 136 8.44 -19.85 -10.37
CA SER A 136 7.95 -19.18 -11.57
C SER A 136 8.83 -19.51 -12.77
N ASP A 137 8.24 -19.96 -13.88
CA ASP A 137 8.99 -20.28 -15.09
C ASP A 137 9.65 -19.01 -15.66
N GLU A 138 10.95 -18.89 -15.41
CA GLU A 138 11.78 -17.80 -15.90
C GLU A 138 11.76 -17.70 -17.43
N PHE A 139 11.64 -18.83 -18.10
CA PHE A 139 11.63 -18.92 -19.55
C PHE A 139 10.34 -18.32 -20.10
N GLU A 140 9.18 -18.69 -19.58
CA GLU A 140 7.89 -18.12 -19.98
C GLU A 140 7.83 -16.62 -19.72
N ARG A 141 8.31 -16.12 -18.58
CA ARG A 141 8.34 -14.66 -18.32
C ARG A 141 9.25 -13.93 -19.29
N LYS A 142 10.48 -14.42 -19.49
CA LYS A 142 11.44 -13.79 -20.42
C LYS A 142 10.91 -13.87 -21.85
N ARG A 143 10.24 -14.96 -22.23
CA ARG A 143 9.56 -15.10 -23.51
C ARG A 143 8.40 -14.11 -23.63
N PHE A 144 7.56 -13.96 -22.60
CA PHE A 144 6.49 -12.96 -22.57
C PHE A 144 7.05 -11.55 -22.77
N LEU A 145 8.03 -11.13 -21.96
CA LEU A 145 8.68 -9.82 -22.08
C LEU A 145 9.29 -9.58 -23.47
N ARG A 146 9.88 -10.63 -24.07
CA ARG A 146 10.47 -10.58 -25.42
C ARG A 146 9.46 -10.68 -26.54
N THR A 147 8.26 -11.21 -26.33
CA THR A 147 7.27 -11.48 -27.39
C THR A 147 6.10 -10.49 -27.33
N ASN A 148 6.00 -9.69 -26.26
CA ASN A 148 4.97 -8.69 -26.05
C ASN A 148 5.18 -7.42 -26.91
N TYR A 149 5.30 -7.59 -28.23
CA TYR A 149 5.35 -6.49 -29.20
C TYR A 149 3.97 -6.17 -29.79
N ARG A 150 3.05 -7.15 -29.79
CA ARG A 150 1.69 -7.00 -30.30
C ARG A 150 0.72 -7.67 -29.34
N THR A 151 -0.12 -6.86 -28.72
CA THR A 151 -1.23 -7.32 -27.89
C THR A 151 -2.46 -7.50 -28.79
N PRO A 152 -3.22 -8.60 -28.65
CA PRO A 152 -4.47 -8.77 -29.38
C PRO A 152 -5.43 -7.60 -29.16
N ALA A 153 -6.15 -7.21 -30.22
CA ALA A 153 -7.12 -6.09 -30.16
C ALA A 153 -8.22 -6.35 -29.12
N GLU A 154 -8.65 -7.61 -28.98
CA GLU A 154 -9.64 -8.04 -27.99
C GLU A 154 -9.15 -7.85 -26.54
N GLU A 155 -7.90 -8.22 -26.24
CA GLU A 155 -7.29 -8.00 -24.92
C GLU A 155 -7.15 -6.51 -24.60
N THR A 156 -6.81 -5.71 -25.60
CA THR A 156 -6.70 -4.25 -25.48
C THR A 156 -8.06 -3.64 -25.14
N VAL A 157 -9.12 -4.07 -25.83
CA VAL A 157 -10.50 -3.64 -25.58
C VAL A 157 -10.99 -4.10 -24.21
N ALA A 158 -10.67 -5.33 -23.79
CA ALA A 158 -11.04 -5.82 -22.48
C ALA A 158 -10.37 -5.03 -21.34
N ARG A 159 -9.12 -4.57 -21.54
CA ARG A 159 -8.36 -3.82 -20.52
C ARG A 159 -8.68 -2.33 -20.48
N ILE A 160 -8.83 -1.67 -21.64
CA ILE A 160 -9.00 -0.21 -21.75
C ILE A 160 -10.48 0.18 -21.89
N GLY A 161 -11.32 -0.73 -22.38
CA GLY A 161 -12.70 -0.46 -22.77
C GLY A 161 -12.82 0.04 -24.21
N GLU A 162 -14.04 0.01 -24.73
CA GLU A 162 -14.36 0.52 -26.06
C GLU A 162 -14.50 2.04 -26.09
N GLY A 163 -14.09 2.68 -27.19
CA GLY A 163 -14.19 4.13 -27.39
C GLY A 163 -12.86 4.87 -27.30
N ARG A 164 -12.90 6.22 -27.41
CA ARG A 164 -11.71 7.10 -27.40
C ARG A 164 -10.62 6.69 -28.42
N GLY A 165 -11.05 6.24 -29.61
CA GLY A 165 -10.15 5.86 -30.71
C GLY A 165 -9.88 4.37 -30.85
N ILE A 166 -10.38 3.52 -29.95
CA ILE A 166 -10.29 2.05 -30.07
C ILE A 166 -11.65 1.50 -30.49
N TYR A 167 -11.72 0.97 -31.70
CA TYR A 167 -12.95 0.46 -32.32
C TYR A 167 -12.75 -1.00 -32.74
N PRO A 168 -13.17 -1.98 -31.91
CA PRO A 168 -13.17 -3.38 -32.32
C PRO A 168 -14.18 -3.62 -33.45
N PRO A 169 -14.04 -4.73 -34.20
CA PRO A 169 -15.08 -5.17 -35.13
C PRO A 169 -16.44 -5.28 -34.41
N GLY A 170 -17.52 -4.84 -35.05
CA GLY A 170 -18.87 -4.81 -34.45
C GLY A 170 -19.10 -3.68 -33.41
N TYR A 171 -18.21 -2.68 -33.33
CA TYR A 171 -18.39 -1.53 -32.43
C TYR A 171 -19.66 -0.72 -32.74
N GLU A 172 -20.00 -0.53 -34.02
CA GLU A 172 -21.16 0.29 -34.41
C GLU A 172 -22.51 -0.34 -34.00
N GLU A 173 -22.58 -1.66 -34.01
CA GLU A 173 -23.76 -2.41 -33.57
C GLU A 173 -23.94 -2.31 -32.06
N ARG A 174 -22.87 -2.54 -31.29
CA ARG A 174 -22.87 -2.36 -29.82
C ARG A 174 -23.12 -0.91 -29.41
N ARG A 175 -22.60 0.06 -30.18
CA ARG A 175 -22.88 1.48 -29.97
C ARG A 175 -24.36 1.80 -30.22
N ARG A 176 -24.98 1.25 -31.28
CA ARG A 176 -26.41 1.40 -31.53
C ARG A 176 -27.24 0.81 -30.40
N GLN A 177 -26.94 -0.41 -29.95
CA GLN A 177 -27.63 -1.03 -28.81
C GLN A 177 -27.54 -0.14 -27.56
N ARG A 178 -26.34 0.35 -27.19
CA ARG A 178 -26.17 1.28 -26.07
C ARG A 178 -26.92 2.60 -26.24
N LEU A 179 -27.02 3.13 -27.45
CA LEU A 179 -27.75 4.38 -27.74
C LEU A 179 -29.28 4.17 -27.74
N GLN A 180 -29.74 3.03 -28.23
CA GLN A 180 -31.14 2.62 -28.20
C GLN A 180 -31.61 2.39 -26.76
N GLU A 181 -30.83 1.67 -25.96
CA GLU A 181 -31.09 1.47 -24.52
C GLU A 181 -31.12 2.79 -23.75
N LYS A 182 -30.21 3.73 -24.08
CA LYS A 182 -30.07 4.99 -23.33
C LYS A 182 -31.05 6.08 -23.76
N TYR A 183 -31.43 6.13 -25.03
CA TYR A 183 -32.20 7.24 -25.60
C TYR A 183 -33.46 6.85 -26.39
N GLY A 184 -33.73 5.56 -26.61
CA GLY A 184 -34.98 5.07 -27.20
C GLY A 184 -35.16 5.31 -28.70
N TYR A 185 -34.12 5.79 -29.42
CA TYR A 185 -34.18 6.02 -30.87
C TYR A 185 -33.42 4.93 -31.64
N GLU A 186 -34.03 4.38 -32.70
CA GLU A 186 -33.35 3.50 -33.66
C GLU A 186 -32.58 4.33 -34.69
N ILE A 187 -31.26 4.11 -34.77
CA ILE A 187 -30.41 4.76 -35.76
C ILE A 187 -30.19 3.78 -36.92
N THR A 188 -30.76 4.09 -38.09
CA THR A 188 -30.51 3.35 -39.34
C THR A 188 -29.11 3.71 -39.88
N ALA A 189 -28.28 2.72 -40.17
CA ALA A 189 -26.92 2.95 -40.69
C ALA A 189 -26.95 3.20 -42.22
N PRO A 190 -26.11 4.08 -42.78
CA PRO A 190 -25.74 4.01 -44.20
C PRO A 190 -24.89 2.75 -44.47
N PRO A 191 -24.92 2.19 -45.70
CA PRO A 191 -24.28 0.92 -46.03
C PRO A 191 -22.77 0.96 -45.79
N SER A 192 -22.25 -0.09 -45.14
CA SER A 192 -20.83 -0.30 -44.87
C SER A 192 -20.05 -0.48 -46.17
N HIS A 193 -19.06 0.37 -46.42
CA HIS A 193 -18.00 0.17 -47.42
C HIS A 193 -16.76 -0.44 -46.77
#